data_AF-A0A923L2G5-F1
#
_entry.id   AF-A0A923L2G5-F1
#
_cell.length_a   1.000
_cell.length_b   1.000
_cell.length_c   1.000
_cell.angle_alpha   90.00
_cell.angle_beta   90.00
_cell.angle_gamma   90.00
#
_symmetry.space_group_name_H-M   'P 1'
#
loop_
_entity.id
_entity.type
_entity.pdbx_description
1 polymer ?
#
loop_
_entity_poly.entity_id
_entity_poly.type
_entity_poly.pdbx_seq_one_letter_code
_entity_poly.pdbx_strand_id
1 'polypeptide(L)'
;MGKTNLKNLVQDYFNAYETKERGILEVLLSHDFTFNSPVDDKINRETYFEKCWPSCKDIEEYHIQNLFTDGDEAVIRYECVLKSGATFQNMEHFLFENGKINEITVYFGFDLKHDSVYIAKVQRLNEAFVTGDIDYIVDNIAEDIEWNFIGDSVMEGKEAARNNLEPMRGVVAKEHTVEKIIVQGNNALVEGTMKLPSEHSEGTTYAFCDVYKFDKENNNKVKTLSSYLIELSSEDYDRLTKGNKTSIE
;
A
#
# COMPACT_ATOMS: atom_id res chain seq x y z
N MET A 1 41.15 -15.24 -4.01
CA MET A 1 39.77 -15.41 -3.51
C MET A 1 38.86 -14.67 -4.49
N GLY A 2 37.93 -15.39 -5.13
CA GLY A 2 37.01 -14.76 -6.09
C GLY A 2 36.12 -13.74 -5.37
N LYS A 3 35.77 -12.64 -6.04
CA LYS A 3 34.77 -11.71 -5.52
C LYS A 3 33.51 -12.51 -5.21
N THR A 4 33.13 -12.59 -3.94
CA THR A 4 31.85 -13.15 -3.52
C THR A 4 30.75 -12.37 -4.22
N ASN A 5 29.90 -13.07 -4.96
CA ASN A 5 28.80 -12.40 -5.66
C ASN A 5 27.68 -12.15 -4.65
N LEU A 6 27.59 -10.91 -4.14
CA LEU A 6 26.58 -10.53 -3.16
C LEU A 6 25.16 -10.80 -3.66
N LYS A 7 24.91 -10.68 -4.97
CA LYS A 7 23.60 -11.02 -5.56
C LYS A 7 23.24 -12.49 -5.33
N ASN A 8 24.21 -13.38 -5.49
CA ASN A 8 23.98 -14.81 -5.25
C ASN A 8 23.69 -15.08 -3.78
N LEU A 9 24.39 -14.42 -2.83
CA LEU A 9 24.09 -14.59 -1.41
C LEU A 9 22.65 -14.16 -1.07
N VAL A 10 22.18 -13.05 -1.62
CA VAL A 10 20.78 -12.60 -1.46
C VAL A 10 19.84 -13.61 -2.09
N GLN A 11 20.10 -14.07 -3.31
CA GLN A 11 19.26 -15.06 -3.99
C GLN A 11 19.20 -16.39 -3.23
N ASP A 12 20.34 -16.87 -2.70
CA ASP A 12 20.42 -18.08 -1.89
C ASP A 12 19.64 -17.92 -0.57
N TYR A 13 19.63 -16.71 0.02
CA TYR A 13 18.80 -16.40 1.19
C TYR A 13 17.31 -16.56 0.89
N PHE A 14 16.80 -16.00 -0.21
CA PHE A 14 15.39 -16.16 -0.60
C PHE A 14 15.06 -17.60 -1.01
N ASN A 15 15.97 -18.26 -1.75
CA ASN A 15 15.83 -19.67 -2.12
C ASN A 15 15.72 -20.58 -0.89
N ALA A 16 16.46 -20.29 0.20
CA ALA A 16 16.34 -21.04 1.44
C ALA A 16 14.91 -21.00 2.03
N TYR A 17 14.22 -19.88 1.90
CA TYR A 17 12.82 -19.75 2.33
C TYR A 17 11.86 -20.53 1.43
N GLU A 18 12.05 -20.49 0.10
CA GLU A 18 11.24 -21.24 -0.86
C GLU A 18 11.40 -22.76 -0.67
N THR A 19 12.65 -23.24 -0.60
CA THR A 19 12.99 -24.67 -0.45
C THR A 19 12.85 -25.16 0.98
N LYS A 20 12.69 -24.26 1.95
CA LYS A 20 12.61 -24.54 3.39
C LYS A 20 13.86 -25.22 3.94
N GLU A 21 15.01 -24.96 3.32
CA GLU A 21 16.31 -25.50 3.69
C GLU A 21 17.04 -24.56 4.65
N ARG A 22 16.73 -24.67 5.94
CA ARG A 22 17.36 -23.86 7.01
C ARG A 22 18.89 -23.86 6.98
N GLY A 23 19.49 -24.99 6.60
CA GLY A 23 20.95 -25.15 6.55
C GLY A 23 21.64 -24.14 5.60
N ILE A 24 20.94 -23.68 4.56
CA ILE A 24 21.45 -22.62 3.67
C ILE A 24 21.61 -21.31 4.46
N LEU A 25 20.58 -20.87 5.19
CA LEU A 25 20.65 -19.67 6.03
C LEU A 25 21.72 -19.80 7.12
N GLU A 26 21.87 -20.99 7.73
CA GLU A 26 22.89 -21.20 8.76
C GLU A 26 24.32 -21.00 8.26
N VAL A 27 24.56 -21.22 6.97
CA VAL A 27 25.84 -20.96 6.31
C VAL A 27 25.97 -19.49 5.91
N LEU A 28 24.91 -18.90 5.34
CA LEU A 28 24.90 -17.53 4.83
C LEU A 28 25.01 -16.46 5.93
N LEU A 29 24.35 -16.64 7.06
CA LEU A 29 24.33 -15.67 8.14
C LEU A 29 25.65 -15.69 8.93
N SER A 30 26.15 -14.51 9.30
CA SER A 30 27.31 -14.34 10.18
C SER A 30 27.02 -14.85 11.60
N HIS A 31 28.05 -14.97 12.43
CA HIS A 31 27.85 -15.30 13.85
C HIS A 31 27.17 -14.13 14.59
N ASP A 32 27.58 -12.90 14.27
CA ASP A 32 27.12 -11.66 14.92
C ASP A 32 25.93 -11.02 14.19
N PHE A 33 25.17 -11.83 13.45
CA PHE A 33 24.07 -11.37 12.60
C PHE A 33 22.98 -10.66 13.41
N THR A 34 22.50 -9.55 12.86
CA THR A 34 21.36 -8.78 13.40
C THR A 34 20.26 -8.59 12.36
N PHE A 35 19.02 -8.54 12.83
CA PHE A 35 17.83 -8.34 12.00
C PHE A 35 16.98 -7.20 12.56
N ASN A 36 16.51 -6.33 11.67
CA ASN A 36 15.63 -5.21 12.00
C ASN A 36 14.37 -5.22 11.13
N SER A 37 13.22 -4.93 11.73
CA SER A 37 11.94 -4.75 11.04
C SER A 37 11.12 -3.65 11.75
N PRO A 38 9.95 -3.24 11.24
CA PRO A 38 9.09 -2.30 11.97
C PRO A 38 8.67 -2.76 13.37
N VAL A 39 8.75 -4.07 13.67
CA VAL A 39 8.34 -4.65 14.96
C VAL A 39 9.46 -5.37 15.71
N ASP A 40 10.65 -5.50 15.12
CA ASP A 40 11.83 -6.11 15.74
C ASP A 40 13.00 -5.13 15.69
N ASP A 41 13.57 -4.82 16.86
CA ASP A 41 14.74 -3.94 17.01
C ASP A 41 16.01 -4.78 17.21
N LYS A 42 16.84 -4.86 16.15
CA LYS A 42 18.17 -5.51 16.14
C LYS A 42 18.23 -6.87 16.86
N ILE A 43 17.30 -7.76 16.55
CA ILE A 43 17.29 -9.11 17.14
C ILE A 43 18.50 -9.91 16.62
N ASN A 44 19.04 -10.78 17.47
CA ASN A 44 20.18 -11.61 17.12
C ASN A 44 19.77 -12.82 16.25
N ARG A 45 20.77 -13.53 15.73
CA ARG A 45 20.60 -14.73 14.89
C ARG A 45 19.74 -15.84 15.49
N GLU A 46 19.86 -16.12 16.79
CA GLU A 46 19.07 -17.16 17.45
C GLU A 46 17.59 -16.76 17.46
N THR A 47 17.30 -15.55 17.94
CA THR A 47 15.95 -14.98 17.96
C THR A 47 15.36 -14.85 16.55
N TYR A 48 16.18 -14.53 15.54
CA TYR A 48 15.76 -14.51 14.14
C TYR A 48 15.28 -15.89 13.66
N PHE A 49 16.00 -16.98 13.96
CA PHE A 49 15.55 -18.32 13.60
C PHE A 49 14.30 -18.77 14.38
N GLU A 50 14.09 -18.25 15.59
CA GLU A 50 12.89 -18.54 16.36
C GLU A 50 11.66 -17.79 15.83
N LYS A 51 11.82 -16.51 15.46
CA LYS A 51 10.71 -15.63 15.05
C LYS A 51 10.45 -15.61 13.55
N CYS A 52 11.49 -15.46 12.73
CA CYS A 52 11.37 -15.15 11.31
C CYS A 52 11.40 -16.40 10.43
N TRP A 53 12.19 -17.41 10.77
CA TRP A 53 12.27 -18.64 9.97
C TRP A 53 10.93 -19.43 9.86
N PRO A 54 10.08 -19.53 10.89
CA PRO A 54 8.82 -20.27 10.78
C PRO A 54 7.90 -19.84 9.64
N SER A 55 8.03 -18.61 9.12
CA SER A 55 7.24 -18.11 7.99
C SER A 55 7.53 -18.83 6.66
N CYS A 56 8.67 -19.53 6.53
CA CYS A 56 8.99 -20.35 5.34
C CYS A 56 7.93 -21.41 5.04
N LYS A 57 7.12 -21.79 6.04
CA LYS A 57 6.01 -22.74 5.88
C LYS A 57 4.90 -22.18 4.99
N ASP A 58 4.68 -20.87 5.02
CA ASP A 58 3.59 -20.18 4.33
C ASP A 58 4.03 -19.62 2.97
N ILE A 59 5.34 -19.46 2.76
CA ILE A 59 5.92 -18.96 1.50
C ILE A 59 5.85 -20.02 0.41
N GLU A 60 5.34 -19.61 -0.75
CA GLU A 60 5.34 -20.39 -1.99
C GLU A 60 6.50 -19.98 -2.90
N GLU A 61 6.58 -18.68 -3.27
CA GLU A 61 7.58 -18.17 -4.21
C GLU A 61 7.88 -16.67 -3.99
N TYR A 62 9.09 -16.24 -4.32
CA TYR A 62 9.50 -14.85 -4.44
C TYR A 62 9.77 -14.46 -5.90
N HIS A 63 9.18 -13.34 -6.31
CA HIS A 63 9.49 -12.71 -7.58
C HIS A 63 10.37 -11.48 -7.34
N ILE A 64 11.69 -11.64 -7.53
CA ILE A 64 12.66 -10.55 -7.37
C ILE A 64 12.50 -9.55 -8.52
N GLN A 65 12.12 -8.31 -8.18
CA GLN A 65 11.88 -7.24 -9.14
C GLN A 65 13.14 -6.41 -9.37
N ASN A 66 13.87 -6.08 -8.30
CA ASN A 66 15.13 -5.34 -8.37
C ASN A 66 16.12 -5.88 -7.35
N LEU A 67 17.40 -6.01 -7.74
CA LEU A 67 18.49 -6.36 -6.85
C LEU A 67 19.76 -5.57 -7.23
N PHE A 68 20.08 -4.58 -6.40
CA PHE A 68 21.23 -3.72 -6.54
C PHE A 68 22.27 -4.04 -5.46
N THR A 69 23.54 -3.88 -5.80
CA THR A 69 24.67 -4.10 -4.90
C THR A 69 25.63 -2.93 -5.06
N ASP A 70 26.10 -2.36 -3.96
CA ASP A 70 27.18 -1.39 -3.93
C ASP A 70 28.07 -1.72 -2.74
N GLY A 71 29.39 -1.65 -2.91
CA GLY A 71 30.34 -2.03 -1.84
C GLY A 71 30.04 -3.38 -1.18
N ASP A 72 29.72 -3.32 0.12
CA ASP A 72 29.37 -4.40 1.04
C ASP A 72 27.88 -4.42 1.40
N GLU A 73 27.02 -3.85 0.56
CA GLU A 73 25.57 -3.79 0.76
C GLU A 73 24.77 -4.25 -0.47
N ALA A 74 23.51 -4.63 -0.22
CA ALA A 74 22.53 -4.88 -1.26
C ALA A 74 21.15 -4.35 -0.88
N VAL A 75 20.41 -3.86 -1.88
CA VAL A 75 19.00 -3.49 -1.75
C VAL A 75 18.19 -4.34 -2.71
N ILE A 76 17.13 -4.94 -2.20
CA ILE A 76 16.23 -5.79 -2.97
C ILE A 76 14.79 -5.32 -2.85
N ARG A 77 14.04 -5.41 -3.96
CA ARG A 77 12.58 -5.30 -3.99
C ARG A 77 12.01 -6.58 -4.59
N TYR A 78 10.98 -7.12 -3.98
CA TYR A 78 10.34 -8.36 -4.43
C TYR A 78 8.83 -8.33 -4.17
N GLU A 79 8.12 -9.21 -4.88
CA GLU A 79 6.80 -9.68 -4.52
C GLU A 79 6.92 -11.09 -3.95
N CYS A 80 6.21 -11.41 -2.87
CA CYS A 80 6.14 -12.75 -2.30
C CYS A 80 4.71 -13.29 -2.46
N VAL A 81 4.62 -14.52 -2.95
CA VAL A 81 3.40 -15.30 -3.04
C VAL A 81 3.34 -16.27 -1.86
N LEU A 82 2.26 -16.21 -1.11
CA LEU A 82 1.96 -17.16 -0.05
C LEU A 82 1.18 -18.35 -0.59
N LYS A 83 1.27 -19.50 0.08
CA LYS A 83 0.50 -20.71 -0.23
C LYS A 83 -1.02 -20.53 -0.17
N SER A 84 -1.48 -19.50 0.54
CA SER A 84 -2.90 -19.12 0.56
C SER A 84 -3.37 -18.47 -0.76
N GLY A 85 -2.44 -18.10 -1.64
CA GLY A 85 -2.67 -17.28 -2.83
C GLY A 85 -2.60 -15.77 -2.59
N ALA A 86 -2.43 -15.33 -1.33
CA ALA A 86 -2.19 -13.92 -1.03
C ALA A 86 -0.79 -13.49 -1.48
N THR A 87 -0.64 -12.24 -1.92
CA THR A 87 0.66 -11.66 -2.27
C THR A 87 0.95 -10.41 -1.45
N PHE A 88 2.24 -10.11 -1.25
CA PHE A 88 2.68 -8.84 -0.70
C PHE A 88 3.99 -8.41 -1.35
N GLN A 89 4.27 -7.10 -1.34
CA GLN A 89 5.52 -6.53 -1.81
C GLN A 89 6.33 -6.01 -0.65
N ASN A 90 7.65 -6.12 -0.76
CA ASN A 90 8.57 -5.67 0.29
C ASN A 90 9.90 -5.18 -0.30
N MET A 91 10.65 -4.47 0.53
CA MET A 91 12.03 -4.08 0.28
C MET A 91 12.89 -4.46 1.48
N GLU A 92 14.10 -4.93 1.20
CA GLU A 92 15.08 -5.27 2.23
C GLU A 92 16.45 -4.70 1.87
N HIS A 93 17.18 -4.31 2.91
CA HIS A 93 18.58 -3.90 2.82
C HIS A 93 19.44 -4.92 3.56
N PHE A 94 20.53 -5.34 2.93
CA PHE A 94 21.47 -6.33 3.43
C PHE A 94 22.84 -5.67 3.60
N LEU A 95 23.46 -5.85 4.76
CA LEU A 95 24.89 -5.58 4.96
C LEU A 95 25.67 -6.89 5.03
N PHE A 96 26.83 -6.91 4.40
CA PHE A 96 27.68 -8.09 4.31
C PHE A 96 28.99 -7.86 5.04
N GLU A 97 29.45 -8.87 5.76
CA GLU A 97 30.77 -8.86 6.36
C GLU A 97 31.45 -10.21 6.13
N ASN A 98 32.71 -10.19 5.68
CA ASN A 98 33.50 -11.41 5.45
C ASN A 98 32.81 -12.46 4.56
N GLY A 99 32.04 -12.01 3.56
CA GLY A 99 31.31 -12.88 2.63
C GLY A 99 30.07 -13.55 3.21
N LYS A 100 29.56 -13.06 4.34
CA LYS A 100 28.33 -13.49 4.99
C LYS A 100 27.36 -12.32 5.15
N ILE A 101 26.08 -12.62 5.30
CA ILE A 101 25.06 -11.62 5.65
C ILE A 101 25.21 -11.31 7.13
N ASN A 102 25.48 -10.04 7.46
CA ASN A 102 25.69 -9.57 8.82
C ASN A 102 24.50 -8.77 9.37
N GLU A 103 23.80 -8.04 8.50
CA GLU A 103 22.59 -7.32 8.89
C GLU A 103 21.54 -7.44 7.80
N ILE A 104 20.28 -7.59 8.22
CA ILE A 104 19.12 -7.41 7.34
C ILE A 104 18.21 -6.39 7.99
N THR A 105 17.85 -5.35 7.23
CA THR A 105 16.76 -4.43 7.58
C THR A 105 15.61 -4.60 6.60
N VAL A 106 14.45 -4.97 7.13
CA VAL A 106 13.22 -5.17 6.37
C VAL A 106 12.33 -3.94 6.49
N TYR A 107 11.85 -3.46 5.34
CA TYR A 107 10.94 -2.33 5.23
C TYR A 107 9.55 -2.83 4.86
N PHE A 108 8.93 -3.61 5.76
CA PHE A 108 7.55 -4.05 5.57
C PHE A 108 6.65 -2.83 5.37
N GLY A 109 6.00 -2.77 4.20
CA GLY A 109 4.78 -2.00 4.07
C GLY A 109 3.66 -2.76 4.78
N PHE A 110 2.96 -2.08 5.68
CA PHE A 110 1.64 -2.43 6.20
C PHE A 110 1.54 -3.34 7.45
N ASP A 111 0.69 -2.92 8.39
CA ASP A 111 0.05 -3.78 9.39
C ASP A 111 -1.14 -4.44 8.69
N LEU A 112 -0.93 -5.57 8.01
CA LEU A 112 -1.90 -6.18 7.09
C LEU A 112 -3.29 -6.48 7.71
N LYS A 113 -3.39 -6.69 9.03
CA LYS A 113 -4.70 -6.91 9.68
C LYS A 113 -5.44 -5.61 9.97
N HIS A 114 -4.76 -4.57 10.43
CA HIS A 114 -5.39 -3.26 10.62
C HIS A 114 -5.63 -2.56 9.29
N ASP A 115 -4.66 -2.64 8.39
CA ASP A 115 -4.70 -1.99 7.09
C ASP A 115 -5.78 -2.62 6.21
N SER A 116 -6.04 -3.93 6.29
CA SER A 116 -7.17 -4.55 5.56
C SER A 116 -8.54 -4.04 6.00
N VAL A 117 -8.74 -3.74 7.28
CA VAL A 117 -10.01 -3.13 7.76
C VAL A 117 -10.18 -1.72 7.21
N TYR A 118 -9.12 -0.91 7.22
CA TYR A 118 -9.16 0.43 6.66
C TYR A 118 -9.25 0.43 5.14
N ILE A 119 -8.57 -0.48 4.44
CA ILE A 119 -8.69 -0.66 2.99
C ILE A 119 -10.14 -0.98 2.64
N ALA A 120 -10.76 -1.97 3.30
CA ALA A 120 -12.16 -2.32 3.07
C ALA A 120 -13.09 -1.14 3.37
N LYS A 121 -12.80 -0.38 4.44
CA LYS A 121 -13.59 0.80 4.80
C LYS A 121 -13.48 1.92 3.76
N VAL A 122 -12.28 2.21 3.28
CA VAL A 122 -12.02 3.20 2.24
C VAL A 122 -12.66 2.78 0.91
N GLN A 123 -12.54 1.51 0.53
CA GLN A 123 -13.23 0.96 -0.65
C GLN A 123 -14.74 1.16 -0.56
N ARG A 124 -15.35 0.85 0.59
CA ARG A 124 -16.79 1.00 0.78
C ARG A 124 -17.24 2.47 0.85
N LEU A 125 -16.45 3.36 1.46
CA LEU A 125 -16.70 4.81 1.44
C LEU A 125 -16.64 5.36 0.01
N ASN A 126 -15.64 4.94 -0.76
CA ASN A 126 -15.46 5.37 -2.13
C ASN A 126 -16.55 4.82 -3.07
N GLU A 127 -16.98 3.57 -2.86
CA GLU A 127 -18.18 3.01 -3.51
C GLU A 127 -19.44 3.84 -3.18
N ALA A 128 -19.62 4.21 -1.90
CA ALA A 128 -20.75 5.02 -1.48
C ALA A 128 -20.75 6.40 -2.15
N PHE A 129 -19.59 7.02 -2.34
CA PHE A 129 -19.46 8.28 -3.09
C PHE A 129 -19.91 8.13 -4.54
N VAL A 130 -19.45 7.10 -5.25
CA VAL A 130 -19.78 6.93 -6.67
C VAL A 130 -21.16 6.33 -6.93
N THR A 131 -21.84 5.83 -5.90
CA THR A 131 -23.22 5.34 -5.98
C THR A 131 -24.25 6.29 -5.36
N GLY A 132 -23.80 7.42 -4.79
CA GLY A 132 -24.67 8.38 -4.13
C GLY A 132 -25.33 7.85 -2.86
N ASP A 133 -24.69 6.91 -2.16
CA ASP A 133 -25.14 6.33 -0.88
C ASP A 133 -24.77 7.27 0.29
N ILE A 134 -25.48 8.40 0.35
CA ILE A 134 -25.21 9.47 1.31
C ILE A 134 -25.45 9.02 2.75
N ASP A 135 -26.40 8.11 2.99
CA ASP A 135 -26.67 7.62 4.34
C ASP A 135 -25.49 6.83 4.88
N TYR A 136 -24.89 5.95 4.06
CA TYR A 136 -23.67 5.25 4.45
C TYR A 136 -22.52 6.21 4.74
N ILE A 137 -22.31 7.23 3.89
CA ILE A 137 -21.25 8.23 4.10
C ILE A 137 -21.46 8.94 5.44
N VAL A 138 -22.66 9.48 5.67
CA VAL A 138 -22.97 10.25 6.88
C VAL A 138 -22.91 9.40 8.16
N ASP A 139 -23.27 8.12 8.07
CA ASP A 139 -23.12 7.19 9.20
C ASP A 139 -21.65 6.90 9.54
N ASN A 140 -20.75 7.02 8.57
CA ASN A 140 -19.33 6.71 8.70
C ASN A 140 -18.41 7.91 8.94
N ILE A 141 -18.93 9.14 8.97
CA ILE A 141 -18.18 10.33 9.40
C ILE A 141 -18.43 10.65 10.89
N ALA A 142 -17.43 11.23 11.53
CA ALA A 142 -17.51 11.70 12.91
C ALA A 142 -18.53 12.85 13.04
N GLU A 143 -19.05 13.09 14.24
CA GLU A 143 -19.99 14.20 14.48
C GLU A 143 -19.33 15.56 14.21
N ASP A 144 -18.06 15.67 14.57
CA ASP A 144 -17.19 16.83 14.44
C ASP A 144 -16.12 16.60 13.36
N ILE A 145 -16.55 16.03 12.23
CA ILE A 145 -15.75 15.89 11.00
C ILE A 145 -15.28 17.28 10.52
N GLU A 146 -14.01 17.36 10.12
CA GLU A 146 -13.47 18.46 9.31
C GLU A 146 -13.23 17.95 7.89
N TRP A 147 -13.97 18.46 6.91
CA TRP A 147 -13.83 18.07 5.53
C TRP A 147 -13.45 19.25 4.65
N ASN A 148 -12.26 19.18 4.05
CA ASN A 148 -11.72 20.17 3.15
C ASN A 148 -11.82 19.70 1.69
N PHE A 149 -12.64 20.37 0.88
CA PHE A 149 -12.60 20.28 -0.58
C PHE A 149 -11.55 21.26 -1.07
N ILE A 150 -10.40 20.73 -1.46
CA ILE A 150 -9.20 21.54 -1.70
C ILE A 150 -9.43 22.46 -2.90
N GLY A 151 -9.28 23.77 -2.66
CA GLY A 151 -9.49 24.81 -3.66
C GLY A 151 -10.93 25.30 -3.77
N ASP A 152 -11.85 24.80 -2.94
CA ASP A 152 -13.25 25.22 -2.92
C ASP A 152 -13.72 25.64 -1.52
N SER A 153 -13.96 24.69 -0.62
CA SER A 153 -14.65 24.95 0.65
C SER A 153 -14.22 24.00 1.77
N VAL A 154 -14.45 24.42 3.01
CA VAL A 154 -14.27 23.60 4.21
C VAL A 154 -15.60 23.47 4.91
N MET A 155 -15.95 22.24 5.29
CA MET A 155 -17.14 21.90 6.04
C MET A 155 -16.74 21.39 7.42
N GLU A 156 -17.43 21.88 8.44
CA GLU A 156 -17.23 21.49 9.83
C GLU A 156 -18.53 20.90 10.37
N GLY A 157 -18.44 19.67 10.86
CA GLY A 157 -19.56 18.94 11.44
C GLY A 157 -20.39 18.13 10.44
N LYS A 158 -20.98 17.06 10.96
CA LYS A 158 -21.73 16.07 10.17
C LYS A 158 -22.92 16.65 9.42
N GLU A 159 -23.67 17.55 10.06
CA GLU A 159 -24.85 18.16 9.44
C GLU A 159 -24.48 19.04 8.23
N ALA A 160 -23.34 19.75 8.31
CA ALA A 160 -22.83 20.52 7.17
C ALA A 160 -22.46 19.60 6.00
N ALA A 161 -21.75 18.50 6.29
CA ALA A 161 -21.40 17.50 5.30
C ALA A 161 -22.64 16.84 4.66
N ARG A 162 -23.65 16.47 5.46
CA ARG A 162 -24.92 15.90 4.96
C ARG A 162 -25.60 16.85 3.98
N ASN A 163 -25.79 18.11 4.36
CA ASN A 163 -26.47 19.09 3.52
C ASN A 163 -25.75 19.35 2.20
N ASN A 164 -24.41 19.33 2.21
CA ASN A 164 -23.60 19.50 1.01
C ASN A 164 -23.66 18.29 0.07
N LEU A 165 -23.70 17.07 0.63
CA LEU A 165 -23.75 15.83 -0.14
C LEU A 165 -25.13 15.45 -0.66
N GLU A 166 -26.20 15.94 -0.04
CA GLU A 166 -27.58 15.56 -0.36
C GLU A 166 -27.95 15.70 -1.86
N PRO A 167 -27.49 16.72 -2.61
CA PRO A 167 -27.73 16.81 -4.05
C PRO A 167 -27.14 15.64 -4.87
N MET A 168 -26.13 14.94 -4.35
CA MET A 168 -25.50 13.78 -4.99
C MET A 168 -26.21 12.45 -4.66
N ARG A 169 -27.28 12.49 -3.86
CA ARG A 169 -27.99 11.27 -3.46
C ARG A 169 -28.55 10.54 -4.67
N GLY A 170 -28.18 9.25 -4.77
CA GLY A 170 -28.59 8.38 -5.87
C GLY A 170 -27.98 8.72 -7.23
N VAL A 171 -27.06 9.68 -7.31
CA VAL A 171 -26.29 9.94 -8.53
C VAL A 171 -25.20 8.88 -8.63
N VAL A 172 -25.33 8.01 -9.62
CA VAL A 172 -24.38 6.91 -9.85
C VAL A 172 -23.41 7.30 -10.96
N ALA A 173 -22.10 7.20 -10.69
CA ALA A 173 -21.06 7.38 -11.68
C ALA A 173 -21.19 6.34 -12.80
N LYS A 174 -21.00 6.77 -14.04
CA LYS A 174 -21.03 5.89 -15.22
C LYS A 174 -19.79 4.99 -15.28
N GLU A 175 -18.65 5.53 -14.86
CA GLU A 175 -17.37 4.85 -14.80
C GLU A 175 -16.69 5.21 -13.48
N HIS A 176 -15.96 4.25 -12.90
CA HIS A 176 -15.18 4.44 -11.69
C HIS A 176 -14.01 3.47 -11.68
N THR A 177 -12.83 3.98 -11.36
CA THR A 177 -11.60 3.17 -11.22
C THR A 177 -10.82 3.68 -10.03
N VAL A 178 -10.48 2.77 -9.14
CA VAL A 178 -9.56 3.01 -8.02
C VAL A 178 -8.19 2.53 -8.44
N GLU A 179 -7.24 3.46 -8.56
CA GLU A 179 -5.88 3.16 -9.01
C GLU A 179 -4.99 2.77 -7.84
N LYS A 180 -5.17 3.42 -6.69
CA LYS A 180 -4.35 3.13 -5.52
C LYS A 180 -5.11 3.39 -4.24
N ILE A 181 -4.89 2.51 -3.27
CA ILE A 181 -5.20 2.73 -1.86
C ILE A 181 -3.93 2.54 -1.06
N ILE A 182 -3.59 3.53 -0.23
CA ILE A 182 -2.47 3.45 0.72
C ILE A 182 -3.06 3.64 2.11
N VAL A 183 -2.75 2.73 3.04
CA VAL A 183 -3.11 2.89 4.45
C VAL A 183 -1.85 2.93 5.29
N GLN A 184 -1.82 3.84 6.27
CA GLN A 184 -0.78 3.88 7.28
C GLN A 184 -1.36 4.32 8.63
N GLY A 185 -1.43 3.38 9.57
CA GLY A 185 -1.96 3.64 10.91
C GLY A 185 -3.46 3.91 10.90
N ASN A 186 -3.87 5.16 11.14
CA ASN A 186 -5.27 5.62 10.99
C ASN A 186 -5.44 6.60 9.83
N ASN A 187 -4.49 6.67 8.92
CA ASN A 187 -4.60 7.50 7.73
C ASN A 187 -4.77 6.59 6.51
N ALA A 188 -5.52 7.06 5.53
CA ALA A 188 -5.61 6.41 4.25
C ALA A 188 -5.63 7.42 3.11
N LEU A 189 -5.15 7.00 1.95
CA LEU A 189 -5.27 7.72 0.69
C LEU A 189 -5.93 6.79 -0.30
N VAL A 190 -6.86 7.32 -1.08
CA VAL A 190 -7.39 6.67 -2.28
C VAL A 190 -7.30 7.64 -3.43
N GLU A 191 -6.81 7.18 -4.57
CA GLU A 191 -6.78 7.95 -5.81
C GLU A 191 -7.35 7.12 -6.95
N GLY A 192 -7.95 7.81 -7.91
CA GLY A 192 -8.60 7.17 -9.02
C GLY A 192 -9.26 8.17 -9.96
N THR A 193 -10.14 7.63 -10.81
CA THR A 193 -10.94 8.42 -11.75
C THR A 193 -12.39 8.01 -11.70
N MET A 194 -13.29 8.95 -11.95
CA MET A 194 -14.72 8.68 -12.10
C MET A 194 -15.32 9.53 -13.21
N LYS A 195 -16.41 9.03 -13.82
CA LYS A 195 -17.19 9.79 -14.80
C LYS A 195 -18.60 9.99 -14.28
N LEU A 196 -18.92 11.23 -13.91
CA LEU A 196 -20.25 11.59 -13.41
C LEU A 196 -21.22 11.80 -14.59
N PRO A 197 -22.49 11.36 -14.44
CA PRO A 197 -23.49 11.56 -15.47
C PRO A 197 -23.83 13.05 -15.65
N SER A 198 -24.26 13.40 -16.85
CA SER A 198 -24.75 14.73 -17.22
C SER A 198 -26.00 14.55 -18.08
N GLU A 199 -27.01 15.41 -17.90
CA GLU A 199 -28.32 15.28 -18.58
C GLU A 199 -28.21 15.40 -20.11
N HIS A 200 -27.18 16.07 -20.62
CA HIS A 200 -27.07 16.45 -22.04
C HIS A 200 -25.71 16.13 -22.66
N SER A 201 -24.85 15.37 -21.97
CA SER A 201 -23.53 14.99 -22.49
C SER A 201 -23.14 13.57 -22.07
N GLU A 202 -22.01 13.09 -22.58
CA GLU A 202 -21.47 11.80 -22.16
C GLU A 202 -21.13 11.73 -20.67
N GLY A 203 -21.05 12.87 -19.98
CA GLY A 203 -20.66 12.99 -18.58
C GLY A 203 -19.32 13.69 -18.43
N THR A 204 -19.03 14.16 -17.22
CA THR A 204 -17.76 14.83 -16.89
C THR A 204 -16.86 13.84 -16.19
N THR A 205 -15.61 13.74 -16.67
CA THR A 205 -14.60 12.88 -16.07
C THR A 205 -13.77 13.67 -15.07
N TYR A 206 -13.50 13.04 -13.93
CA TYR A 206 -12.68 13.61 -12.86
C TYR A 206 -11.58 12.63 -12.47
N ALA A 207 -10.39 13.15 -12.19
CA ALA A 207 -9.41 12.49 -11.31
C ALA A 207 -9.65 12.96 -9.88
N PHE A 208 -9.55 12.04 -8.93
CA PHE A 208 -9.69 12.34 -7.52
C PHE A 208 -8.55 11.79 -6.67
N CYS A 209 -8.31 12.44 -5.55
CA CYS A 209 -7.49 11.92 -4.47
C CYS A 209 -8.14 12.32 -3.14
N ASP A 210 -8.52 11.34 -2.33
CA ASP A 210 -9.10 11.56 -1.02
C ASP A 210 -8.13 11.07 0.06
N VAL A 211 -7.85 11.95 1.02
CA VAL A 211 -6.97 11.66 2.16
C VAL A 211 -7.80 11.66 3.44
N TYR A 212 -7.89 10.48 4.06
CA TYR A 212 -8.66 10.21 5.25
C TYR A 212 -7.76 10.18 6.49
N LYS A 213 -8.28 10.71 7.60
CA LYS A 213 -7.84 10.36 8.95
C LYS A 213 -9.03 9.83 9.73
N PHE A 214 -8.86 8.65 10.32
CA PHE A 214 -9.89 7.97 11.08
C PHE A 214 -9.73 8.17 12.59
N ASP A 215 -10.85 8.28 13.28
CA ASP A 215 -10.94 8.26 14.74
C ASP A 215 -10.98 6.81 15.25
N LYS A 216 -9.84 6.34 15.77
CA LYS A 216 -9.71 4.96 16.29
C LYS A 216 -10.64 4.68 17.46
N GLU A 217 -10.95 5.69 18.27
CA GLU A 217 -11.75 5.52 19.48
C GLU A 217 -13.26 5.50 19.16
N ASN A 218 -13.63 6.08 18.01
CA ASN A 218 -15.02 6.17 17.55
C ASN A 218 -15.28 5.27 16.34
N ASN A 219 -15.08 3.95 16.49
CA ASN A 219 -15.39 2.94 15.48
C ASN A 219 -14.78 3.24 14.09
N ASN A 220 -13.58 3.82 14.08
CA ASN A 220 -12.87 4.23 12.87
C ASN A 220 -13.68 5.17 11.98
N LYS A 221 -14.55 6.04 12.53
CA LYS A 221 -15.26 7.04 11.73
C LYS A 221 -14.27 8.05 11.14
N VAL A 222 -14.59 8.60 9.97
CA VAL A 222 -13.74 9.61 9.33
C VAL A 222 -13.78 10.88 10.19
N LYS A 223 -12.61 11.32 10.66
CA LYS A 223 -12.44 12.51 11.50
C LYS A 223 -12.01 13.72 10.70
N THR A 224 -11.11 13.50 9.73
CA THR A 224 -10.74 14.52 8.75
C THR A 224 -10.73 13.90 7.36
N LEU A 225 -11.19 14.67 6.38
CA LEU A 225 -11.15 14.29 4.98
C LEU A 225 -10.65 15.47 4.14
N SER A 226 -9.64 15.24 3.30
CA SER A 226 -9.24 16.20 2.28
C SER A 226 -9.51 15.59 0.92
N SER A 227 -10.36 16.23 0.13
CA SER A 227 -10.78 15.77 -1.19
C SER A 227 -10.21 16.69 -2.25
N TYR A 228 -9.43 16.11 -3.15
CA TYR A 228 -8.94 16.74 -4.36
C TYR A 228 -9.74 16.20 -5.53
N LEU A 229 -10.31 17.09 -6.33
CA LEU A 229 -11.09 16.73 -7.50
C LEU A 229 -10.67 17.62 -8.67
N ILE A 230 -10.23 17.00 -9.76
CA ILE A 230 -9.77 17.70 -10.95
C ILE A 230 -10.60 17.20 -12.13
N GLU A 231 -11.34 18.10 -12.77
CA GLU A 231 -12.01 17.82 -14.04
C GLU A 231 -10.96 17.57 -15.13
N LEU A 232 -11.13 16.49 -15.88
CA LEU A 232 -10.24 16.09 -16.96
C LEU A 232 -10.90 16.33 -18.31
N SER A 233 -10.12 16.88 -19.24
CA SER A 233 -10.47 16.80 -20.66
C SER A 233 -10.36 15.35 -21.15
N SER A 234 -11.02 15.03 -22.28
CA SER A 234 -10.89 13.71 -22.90
C SER A 234 -9.43 13.38 -23.25
N GLU A 235 -8.63 14.37 -23.61
CA GLU A 235 -7.21 14.20 -23.93
C GLU A 235 -6.38 13.88 -22.68
N ASP A 236 -6.62 14.57 -21.58
CA ASP A 236 -5.89 14.32 -20.31
C ASP A 236 -6.26 12.96 -19.72
N TYR A 237 -7.54 12.57 -19.80
CA TYR A 237 -7.97 11.24 -19.38
C TYR A 237 -7.32 10.12 -20.20
N ASP A 238 -7.24 10.28 -21.53
CA ASP A 238 -6.57 9.32 -22.40
C ASP A 238 -5.07 9.20 -22.07
N ARG A 239 -4.39 10.32 -21.79
CA ARG A 239 -2.98 10.32 -21.40
C ARG A 239 -2.75 9.61 -20.06
N LEU A 240 -3.63 9.83 -19.09
CA LEU A 240 -3.55 9.19 -17.77
C LEU A 240 -3.79 7.68 -17.84
N THR A 241 -4.81 7.24 -18.56
CA THR A 241 -5.24 5.83 -18.58
C THR A 241 -4.46 4.95 -19.57
N LYS A 242 -3.90 5.53 -20.65
CA LYS A 242 -3.13 4.79 -21.66
C LYS A 242 -1.61 4.93 -21.50
N GLY A 243 -1.15 5.51 -20.39
CA GLY A 243 0.21 6.00 -20.13
C GLY A 243 1.34 5.45 -21.01
N ASN A 244 2.06 6.36 -21.66
CA ASN A 244 3.43 6.17 -22.15
C ASN A 244 3.76 4.87 -22.90
N LYS A 245 2.98 4.52 -23.93
CA LYS A 245 3.59 3.84 -25.09
C LYS A 245 4.46 4.85 -25.86
N THR A 246 5.54 5.32 -25.26
CA THR A 246 6.73 5.63 -26.07
C THR A 246 7.22 4.28 -26.55
N SER A 247 6.76 3.88 -27.73
CA SER A 247 7.49 2.93 -28.55
C SER A 247 8.89 3.53 -28.71
N ILE A 248 9.85 2.97 -27.99
CA ILE A 248 11.25 3.07 -28.39
C ILE A 248 11.33 2.12 -29.58
N GLU A 249 11.19 2.67 -30.78
CA GLU A 249 11.79 2.12 -32.01
C GLU A 249 12.84 3.12 -32.51
#